data_AF-A0A3M4RS17-F1
#
_entry.id   AF-A0A3M4RS17-F1
#
_cell.length_a   1.000
_cell.length_b   1.000
_cell.length_c   1.000
_cell.angle_alpha   90.00
_cell.angle_beta   90.00
_cell.angle_gamma   90.00
#
_symmetry.space_group_name_H-M   'P 1'
#
loop_
_entity.id
_entity.type
_entity.pdbx_description
1 polymer ?
#
loop_
_entity_poly.entity_id
_entity_poly.type
_entity_poly.pdbx_seq_one_letter_code
_entity_poly.pdbx_strand_id
1 'polypeptide(L)'
;MSVVASRYERLGPSLSLLADEAVLAQAWKKADAYIRRHNWYADILELEQASLLLPQTLRVWQQQISLGDHASASPLRLVPGPKNGKWHFPSKKEGGDWKFKPTLKSDESLQTEPDLRPLAHVSIREQVMASSVMLCVADAVETLQGNTDPATYTSKSQARHHVCSYGNRLFCDWLKDSDGRQQARFRWGNATTYSQFFVDYERFLERPAEVCREALPTLQDERLFVVKLDLAKFYDCVSQPAVVKRLRSLYQSYATRFSIPYVVTDAEPFWQAVEKILRWQWHVSDSADRTDLKLGLPWAIA
;
A
#
# COMPACT_ATOMS: atom_id res chain seq x y z
N MET A 1 -16.10 15.27 26.01
CA MET A 1 -14.76 15.89 26.08
C MET A 1 -13.77 14.92 25.46
N SER A 2 -13.16 15.30 24.34
CA SER A 2 -12.12 14.47 23.69
C SER A 2 -10.89 14.46 24.59
N VAL A 3 -10.49 13.28 25.08
CA VAL A 3 -9.28 13.05 25.92
C VAL A 3 -8.00 13.06 25.06
N VAL A 4 -8.13 13.30 23.76
CA VAL A 4 -7.02 13.21 22.79
C VAL A 4 -6.45 14.60 22.52
N ALA A 5 -5.13 14.75 22.65
CA ALA A 5 -4.44 16.01 22.37
C ALA A 5 -4.69 16.48 20.93
N SER A 6 -4.87 17.79 20.73
CA SER A 6 -5.23 18.38 19.43
C SER A 6 -4.29 17.99 18.28
N ARG A 7 -3.00 17.79 18.57
CA ARG A 7 -1.99 17.32 17.60
C ARG A 7 -2.31 15.98 16.93
N TYR A 8 -3.17 15.18 17.55
CA TYR A 8 -3.57 13.85 17.09
C TYR A 8 -4.91 13.84 16.35
N GLU A 9 -5.61 14.98 16.28
CA GLU A 9 -6.87 15.07 15.53
C GLU A 9 -6.67 14.85 14.03
N ARG A 10 -5.53 15.31 13.51
CA ARG A 10 -5.11 15.13 12.12
C ARG A 10 -3.59 14.99 12.07
N LEU A 11 -3.12 13.85 11.57
CA LEU A 11 -1.70 13.66 11.32
C LEU A 11 -1.28 14.42 10.05
N GLY A 12 0.01 14.72 9.96
CA GLY A 12 0.59 15.48 8.86
C GLY A 12 2.11 15.34 8.83
N PRO A 13 2.78 15.99 7.85
CA PRO A 13 4.21 15.91 7.63
C PRO A 13 4.97 16.71 8.69
N SER A 14 5.07 16.14 9.88
CA SER A 14 5.86 16.66 10.99
C SER A 14 6.77 15.56 11.50
N LEU A 15 8.06 15.88 11.66
CA LEU A 15 9.02 14.91 12.22
C LEU A 15 8.61 14.46 13.62
N SER A 16 8.05 15.38 14.42
CA SER A 16 7.57 15.07 15.77
C SER A 16 6.42 14.07 15.78
N LEU A 17 5.54 14.09 14.78
CA LEU A 17 4.45 13.12 14.63
C LEU A 17 4.97 11.79 14.08
N LEU A 18 5.89 11.84 13.10
CA LEU A 18 6.49 10.64 12.51
C LEU A 18 7.24 9.80 13.55
N ALA A 19 7.93 10.46 14.49
CA ALA A 19 8.66 9.82 15.58
C ALA A 19 7.84 9.66 16.87
N ASP A 20 6.56 10.04 16.88
CA ASP A 20 5.74 9.97 18.10
C ASP A 20 5.43 8.53 18.48
N GLU A 21 5.55 8.21 19.77
CA GLU A 21 5.32 6.85 20.28
C GLU A 21 3.92 6.31 19.95
N ALA A 22 2.88 7.15 20.02
CA ALA A 22 1.52 6.71 19.72
C ALA A 22 1.31 6.42 18.22
N VAL A 23 1.95 7.21 17.36
CA VAL A 23 1.91 7.01 15.90
C VAL A 23 2.69 5.75 15.53
N LEU A 24 3.88 5.54 16.08
CA LEU A 24 4.69 4.35 15.86
C LEU A 24 4.01 3.08 16.42
N ALA A 25 3.37 3.16 17.59
CA ALA A 25 2.61 2.03 18.14
C ALA A 25 1.44 1.63 17.23
N GLN A 26 0.71 2.60 16.67
CA GLN A 26 -0.36 2.31 15.71
C GLN A 26 0.17 1.79 14.38
N ALA A 27 1.28 2.35 13.89
CA ALA A 27 1.95 1.84 12.71
C ALA A 27 2.41 0.39 12.90
N TRP A 28 2.98 0.06 14.06
CA TRP A 28 3.36 -1.31 14.44
C TRP A 28 2.15 -2.24 14.46
N LYS A 29 1.07 -1.84 15.13
CA LYS A 29 -0.15 -2.66 15.22
C LYS A 29 -0.71 -2.98 13.83
N LYS A 30 -0.69 -2.02 12.91
CA LYS A 30 -1.16 -2.20 11.54
C LYS A 30 -0.22 -3.09 10.73
N ALA A 31 1.09 -2.89 10.84
CA ALA A 31 2.10 -3.72 10.19
C ALA A 31 2.05 -5.17 10.70
N ASP A 32 2.05 -5.39 12.02
CA ASP A 32 1.96 -6.72 12.64
C ASP A 32 0.71 -7.48 12.18
N ALA A 33 -0.46 -6.84 12.24
CA ALA A 33 -1.71 -7.43 11.77
C ALA A 33 -1.67 -7.76 10.27
N TYR A 34 -1.05 -6.92 9.44
CA TYR A 34 -0.90 -7.17 8.02
C TYR A 34 0.04 -8.36 7.75
N ILE A 35 1.22 -8.37 8.38
CA ILE A 35 2.23 -9.42 8.23
C ILE A 35 1.65 -10.78 8.62
N ARG A 36 1.02 -10.88 9.79
CA ARG A 36 0.42 -12.13 10.28
C ARG A 36 -0.68 -12.67 9.37
N ARG A 37 -1.39 -11.77 8.67
CA ARG A 37 -2.50 -12.14 7.79
C ARG A 37 -2.06 -12.54 6.38
N HIS A 38 -1.05 -11.89 5.83
CA HIS A 38 -0.70 -12.01 4.41
C HIS A 38 0.66 -12.67 4.15
N ASN A 39 1.62 -12.52 5.07
CA ASN A 39 2.98 -12.99 4.88
C ASN A 39 3.16 -14.35 5.55
N TRP A 40 2.80 -15.42 4.84
CA TRP A 40 3.01 -16.81 5.30
C TRP A 40 4.50 -17.13 5.58
N TYR A 41 5.40 -16.35 5.00
CA TYR A 41 6.85 -16.45 5.15
C TYR A 41 7.42 -15.52 6.23
N ALA A 42 6.56 -14.86 7.01
CA ALA A 42 7.01 -13.94 8.05
C ALA A 42 7.80 -14.66 9.14
N ASP A 43 8.81 -13.98 9.68
CA ASP A 43 9.49 -14.42 10.88
C ASP A 43 8.59 -14.14 12.10
N ILE A 44 7.84 -15.16 12.51
CA ILE A 44 6.93 -15.05 13.66
C ILE A 44 7.71 -14.81 14.95
N LEU A 45 8.94 -15.34 15.08
CA LEU A 45 9.73 -15.15 16.28
C LEU A 45 10.17 -13.68 16.42
N GLU A 46 10.57 -13.05 15.31
CA GLU A 46 10.88 -11.61 15.27
C GLU A 46 9.65 -10.77 15.68
N LEU A 47 8.45 -11.14 15.19
CA LEU A 47 7.20 -10.46 15.55
C LEU A 47 6.86 -10.59 17.04
N GLU A 48 6.99 -11.79 17.61
CA GLU A 48 6.75 -12.01 19.04
C GLU A 48 7.77 -11.27 19.90
N GLN A 49 9.05 -11.27 19.51
CA GLN A 49 10.09 -10.52 20.21
C GLN A 49 9.80 -9.01 20.21
N ALA A 50 9.43 -8.46 19.05
CA ALA A 50 9.06 -7.05 18.91
C ALA A 50 7.82 -6.70 19.76
N SER A 51 6.82 -7.60 19.82
CA SER A 51 5.62 -7.45 20.65
C SER A 51 5.96 -7.43 22.15
N LEU A 52 6.79 -8.37 22.62
CA LEU A 52 7.22 -8.47 24.03
C LEU A 52 8.05 -7.27 24.49
N LEU A 53 8.84 -6.69 23.59
CA LEU A 53 9.74 -5.56 23.85
C LEU A 53 9.25 -4.26 23.21
N LEU A 54 7.94 -4.14 22.96
CA LEU A 54 7.40 -3.06 22.16
C LEU A 54 7.81 -1.67 22.67
N PRO A 55 7.67 -1.31 23.96
CA PRO A 55 8.07 0.02 24.44
C PRO A 55 9.55 0.34 24.19
N GLN A 56 10.45 -0.64 24.36
CA GLN A 56 11.88 -0.47 24.09
C GLN A 56 12.14 -0.30 22.59
N THR A 57 11.51 -1.15 21.78
CA THR A 57 11.62 -1.13 20.32
C THR A 57 11.13 0.19 19.74
N LEU A 58 10.00 0.71 20.21
CA LEU A 58 9.46 2.01 19.78
C LEU A 58 10.41 3.16 20.12
N ARG A 59 11.04 3.18 21.30
CA ARG A 59 12.03 4.21 21.66
C ARG A 59 13.24 4.18 20.74
N VAL A 60 13.72 2.99 20.36
CA VAL A 60 14.82 2.85 19.42
C VAL A 60 14.43 3.42 18.05
N TRP A 61 13.25 3.06 17.53
CA TRP A 61 12.77 3.57 16.24
C TRP A 61 12.52 5.09 16.27
N GLN A 62 11.97 5.62 17.36
CA GLN A 62 11.82 7.05 17.58
C GLN A 62 13.16 7.78 17.51
N GLN A 63 14.19 7.27 18.19
CA GLN A 63 15.53 7.86 18.16
C GLN A 63 16.13 7.81 16.76
N GLN A 64 16.00 6.68 16.06
CA GLN A 64 16.47 6.51 14.69
C GLN A 64 15.85 7.52 13.73
N ILE A 65 14.52 7.71 13.79
CA ILE A 65 13.82 8.71 12.97
C ILE A 65 14.27 10.12 13.34
N SER A 66 14.33 10.44 14.63
CA SER A 66 14.64 11.79 15.12
C SER A 66 16.07 12.22 14.80
N LEU A 67 17.02 11.29 14.88
CA LEU A 67 18.44 11.51 14.55
C LEU A 67 18.73 11.30 13.05
N GLY A 68 17.77 10.76 12.30
CA GLY A 68 17.93 10.39 10.90
C GLY A 68 18.96 9.26 10.70
N ASP A 69 19.11 8.36 11.67
CA ASP A 69 19.95 7.17 11.61
C ASP A 69 19.16 5.97 11.06
N HIS A 70 19.46 5.64 9.79
CA HIS A 70 18.91 4.47 9.10
C HIS A 70 20.00 3.48 8.69
N ALA A 71 21.19 3.53 9.31
CA ALA A 71 22.28 2.61 8.97
C ALA A 71 21.93 1.14 9.26
N SER A 72 21.00 0.92 10.20
CA SER A 72 20.47 -0.40 10.56
C SER A 72 19.34 -0.90 9.64
N ALA A 73 19.07 -0.22 8.51
CA ALA A 73 18.07 -0.69 7.55
C ALA A 73 18.47 -2.04 6.95
N SER A 74 17.63 -3.05 7.19
CA SER A 74 17.86 -4.39 6.66
C SER A 74 17.52 -4.38 5.17
N PRO A 75 18.42 -4.90 4.30
CA PRO A 75 18.09 -5.03 2.90
C PRO A 75 16.97 -6.04 2.69
N LEU A 76 16.17 -5.81 1.65
CA LEU A 76 15.08 -6.69 1.25
C LEU A 76 15.61 -8.07 0.85
N ARG A 77 14.89 -9.12 1.24
CA ARG A 77 15.21 -10.50 0.86
C ARG A 77 14.17 -11.07 -0.10
N LEU A 78 14.61 -11.80 -1.13
CA LEU A 78 13.72 -12.49 -2.06
C LEU A 78 13.13 -13.72 -1.38
N VAL A 79 11.81 -13.83 -1.45
CA VAL A 79 11.09 -15.04 -1.07
C VAL A 79 10.38 -15.60 -2.29
N PRO A 80 10.85 -16.71 -2.87
CA PRO A 80 10.14 -17.39 -3.95
C PRO A 80 8.86 -18.05 -3.41
N GLY A 81 7.70 -17.54 -3.79
CA GLY A 81 6.40 -18.10 -3.42
C GLY A 81 5.74 -18.84 -4.59
N PRO A 82 5.32 -20.10 -4.47
CA PRO A 82 4.68 -20.81 -5.57
C PRO A 82 3.37 -20.13 -6.00
N LYS A 83 3.16 -19.98 -7.32
CA LYS A 83 1.86 -19.61 -7.89
C LYS A 83 0.86 -20.75 -7.65
N ASN A 84 -0.43 -20.40 -7.66
CA ASN A 84 -1.50 -21.38 -7.59
C ASN A 84 -1.32 -22.45 -8.67
N GLY A 85 -1.31 -23.71 -8.24
CA GLY A 85 -1.03 -24.87 -9.07
C GLY A 85 -1.96 -26.02 -8.71
N LYS A 86 -2.18 -26.95 -9.63
CA LYS A 86 -2.88 -28.19 -9.30
C LYS A 86 -1.88 -29.11 -8.63
N TRP A 87 -2.18 -29.51 -7.40
CA TRP A 87 -1.40 -30.50 -6.67
C TRP A 87 -2.18 -31.80 -6.59
N HIS A 88 -1.48 -32.93 -6.55
CA HIS A 88 -2.09 -34.24 -6.37
C HIS A 88 -1.32 -35.04 -5.33
N PHE A 89 -2.03 -35.99 -4.74
CA PHE A 89 -1.47 -36.93 -3.79
C PHE A 89 -1.26 -38.28 -4.50
N PRO A 90 -0.02 -38.62 -4.90
CA PRO A 90 0.28 -39.90 -5.53
C PRO A 90 0.05 -41.06 -4.55
N SER A 91 -0.06 -42.27 -5.08
CA SER A 91 -0.38 -43.45 -4.25
C SER A 91 0.74 -43.71 -3.22
N LYS A 92 0.44 -44.43 -2.12
CA LYS A 92 1.45 -44.80 -1.10
C LYS A 92 2.67 -45.54 -1.67
N LYS A 93 2.54 -46.18 -2.85
CA LYS A 93 3.65 -46.85 -3.54
C LYS A 93 4.65 -45.89 -4.20
N GLU A 94 4.27 -44.62 -4.40
CA GLU A 94 5.02 -43.59 -5.14
C GLU A 94 5.59 -42.48 -4.25
N GLY A 95 5.63 -42.72 -2.93
CA GLY A 95 6.27 -41.85 -1.94
C GLY A 95 5.30 -41.13 -0.99
N GLY A 96 4.01 -41.01 -1.34
CA GLY A 96 3.01 -40.40 -0.46
C GLY A 96 3.19 -38.91 -0.18
N ASP A 97 4.01 -38.21 -0.95
CA ASP A 97 4.25 -36.76 -0.84
C ASP A 97 3.41 -35.98 -1.85
N TRP A 98 3.02 -34.74 -1.50
CA TRP A 98 2.34 -33.84 -2.44
C TRP A 98 3.22 -33.55 -3.66
N LYS A 99 2.68 -33.77 -4.87
CA LYS A 99 3.38 -33.47 -6.13
C LYS A 99 2.60 -32.49 -6.98
N PHE A 100 3.31 -31.53 -7.58
CA PHE A 100 2.72 -30.63 -8.58
C PHE A 100 2.25 -31.46 -9.77
N LYS A 101 1.03 -31.21 -10.23
CA LYS A 101 0.48 -31.88 -11.41
C LYS A 101 0.97 -31.12 -12.64
N PRO A 102 1.75 -31.76 -13.53
CA PRO A 102 2.26 -31.07 -14.70
C PRO A 102 1.15 -30.48 -15.56
N THR A 103 1.38 -29.27 -16.07
CA THR A 103 0.44 -28.55 -16.93
C THR A 103 1.09 -28.21 -18.27
N LEU A 104 0.34 -28.37 -19.36
CA LEU A 104 0.77 -27.88 -20.67
C LEU A 104 0.71 -26.35 -20.68
N LYS A 105 1.83 -25.73 -21.07
CA LYS A 105 1.91 -24.30 -21.35
C LYS A 105 1.34 -24.00 -22.74
N SER A 106 1.15 -22.70 -23.04
CA SER A 106 0.64 -22.23 -24.34
C SER A 106 1.54 -22.56 -25.53
N ASP A 107 2.80 -22.88 -25.27
CA ASP A 107 3.83 -23.27 -26.24
C ASP A 107 3.99 -24.80 -26.35
N GLU A 108 3.01 -25.57 -25.86
CA GLU A 108 3.00 -27.04 -25.80
C GLU A 108 4.11 -27.67 -24.93
N SER A 109 4.91 -26.88 -24.22
CA SER A 109 5.87 -27.40 -23.26
C SER A 109 5.19 -27.88 -21.97
N LEU A 110 5.74 -28.93 -21.35
CA LEU A 110 5.24 -29.47 -20.10
C LEU A 110 5.86 -28.73 -18.91
N GLN A 111 5.04 -28.03 -18.14
CA GLN A 111 5.46 -27.43 -16.87
C GLN A 111 5.45 -28.50 -15.79
N THR A 112 6.62 -28.92 -15.32
CA THR A 112 6.78 -29.93 -14.26
C THR A 112 6.84 -29.34 -12.85
N GLU A 113 7.08 -28.03 -12.74
CA GLU A 113 7.20 -27.30 -11.47
C GLU A 113 6.33 -26.04 -11.47
N PRO A 114 5.80 -25.60 -10.31
CA PRO A 114 5.01 -24.38 -10.24
C PRO A 114 5.86 -23.15 -10.56
N ASP A 115 5.29 -22.22 -11.33
CA ASP A 115 5.86 -20.88 -11.48
C ASP A 115 6.01 -20.24 -10.09
N LEU A 116 7.12 -19.55 -9.87
CA LEU A 116 7.36 -18.81 -8.62
C LEU A 116 6.98 -17.34 -8.79
N ARG A 117 6.37 -16.77 -7.75
CA ARG A 117 6.18 -15.33 -7.56
C ARG A 117 7.34 -14.80 -6.73
N PRO A 118 7.95 -13.69 -7.16
CA PRO A 118 8.95 -13.02 -6.36
C PRO A 118 8.24 -12.18 -5.30
N LEU A 119 8.26 -12.66 -4.05
CA LEU A 119 7.81 -11.91 -2.88
C LEU A 119 9.02 -11.25 -2.23
N ALA A 120 8.81 -10.16 -1.51
CA ALA A 120 9.87 -9.50 -0.76
C ALA A 120 9.61 -9.66 0.73
N HIS A 121 10.62 -10.11 1.46
CA HIS A 121 10.67 -9.99 2.89
C HIS A 121 11.27 -8.64 3.27
N VAL A 122 10.44 -7.82 3.92
CA VAL A 122 10.80 -6.54 4.54
C VAL A 122 10.87 -6.76 6.03
N SER A 123 11.90 -6.24 6.71
CA SER A 123 11.95 -6.33 8.17
C SER A 123 10.78 -5.58 8.81
N ILE A 124 10.41 -6.00 10.02
CA ILE A 124 9.28 -5.39 10.75
C ILE A 124 9.52 -3.90 10.92
N ARG A 125 10.74 -3.50 11.30
CA ARG A 125 11.16 -2.10 11.44
C ARG A 125 10.78 -1.26 10.24
N GLU A 126 11.19 -1.69 9.04
CA GLU A 126 10.95 -0.92 7.82
C GLU A 126 9.45 -0.84 7.47
N GLN A 127 8.69 -1.91 7.70
CA GLN A 127 7.23 -1.90 7.52
C GLN A 127 6.53 -0.96 8.51
N VAL A 128 6.98 -0.90 9.77
CA VAL A 128 6.45 0.05 10.76
C VAL A 128 6.78 1.49 10.37
N MET A 129 8.03 1.77 10.01
CA MET A 129 8.44 3.12 9.60
C MET A 129 7.69 3.57 8.35
N ALA A 130 7.57 2.71 7.33
CA ALA A 130 6.76 3.01 6.14
C ALA A 130 5.28 3.25 6.48
N SER A 131 4.73 2.42 7.38
CA SER A 131 3.35 2.58 7.85
C SER A 131 3.16 3.90 8.57
N SER A 132 4.12 4.35 9.39
CA SER A 132 4.05 5.65 10.06
C SER A 132 4.06 6.83 9.07
N VAL A 133 4.81 6.72 7.97
CA VAL A 133 4.75 7.69 6.86
C VAL A 133 3.36 7.69 6.24
N MET A 134 2.81 6.51 5.94
CA MET A 134 1.46 6.33 5.39
C MET A 134 0.40 6.96 6.31
N LEU A 135 0.48 6.77 7.63
CA LEU A 135 -0.41 7.43 8.60
C LEU A 135 -0.36 8.96 8.49
N CYS A 136 0.82 9.55 8.32
CA CYS A 136 1.01 11.00 8.25
C CYS A 136 0.51 11.63 6.95
N VAL A 137 0.44 10.87 5.85
CA VAL A 137 0.02 11.39 4.53
C VAL A 137 -1.34 10.86 4.06
N ALA A 138 -1.96 9.95 4.82
CA ALA A 138 -3.18 9.24 4.44
C ALA A 138 -4.32 10.16 4.01
N ASP A 139 -4.67 11.16 4.83
CA ASP A 139 -5.73 12.13 4.53
C ASP A 139 -5.52 12.79 3.15
N ALA A 140 -4.28 13.23 2.87
CA ALA A 140 -3.94 13.90 1.63
C ALA A 140 -4.03 12.98 0.42
N VAL A 141 -3.45 11.78 0.53
CA VAL A 141 -3.43 10.79 -0.56
C VAL A 141 -4.85 10.33 -0.87
N GLU A 142 -5.62 9.93 0.14
CA GLU A 142 -7.00 9.45 -0.03
C GLU A 142 -7.93 10.53 -0.57
N THR A 143 -7.82 11.76 -0.06
CA THR A 143 -8.60 12.91 -0.55
C THR A 143 -8.35 13.16 -2.04
N LEU A 144 -7.08 13.16 -2.46
CA LEU A 144 -6.72 13.45 -3.85
C LEU A 144 -6.93 12.27 -4.80
N GLN A 145 -6.92 11.03 -4.29
CA GLN A 145 -7.36 9.86 -5.04
C GLN A 145 -8.88 9.80 -5.24
N GLY A 146 -9.65 10.59 -4.48
CA GLY A 146 -11.08 10.76 -4.66
C GLY A 146 -11.93 9.64 -4.06
N ASN A 147 -13.20 9.95 -3.79
CA ASN A 147 -14.13 9.00 -3.21
C ASN A 147 -14.62 8.01 -4.27
N THR A 148 -14.49 6.71 -4.01
CA THR A 148 -14.94 5.65 -4.93
C THR A 148 -16.45 5.47 -4.92
N ASP A 149 -17.15 6.00 -3.91
CA ASP A 149 -18.59 5.83 -3.74
C ASP A 149 -19.39 6.78 -4.65
N PRO A 150 -20.07 6.27 -5.69
CA PRO A 150 -20.83 7.11 -6.61
C PRO A 150 -22.00 7.84 -5.92
N ALA A 151 -22.55 7.32 -4.82
CA ALA A 151 -23.66 7.94 -4.09
C ALA A 151 -23.24 9.24 -3.38
N THR A 152 -21.93 9.49 -3.25
CA THR A 152 -21.41 10.71 -2.61
C THR A 152 -21.37 11.90 -3.56
N TYR A 153 -21.56 11.70 -4.86
CA TYR A 153 -21.61 12.75 -5.87
C TYR A 153 -23.05 13.17 -6.17
N THR A 154 -23.24 14.40 -6.63
CA THR A 154 -24.56 14.95 -6.96
C THR A 154 -25.21 14.22 -8.14
N SER A 155 -24.41 13.66 -9.04
CA SER A 155 -24.88 12.80 -10.13
C SER A 155 -23.81 11.80 -10.56
N LYS A 156 -24.26 10.72 -11.23
CA LYS A 156 -23.34 9.76 -11.87
C LYS A 156 -22.43 10.44 -12.90
N SER A 157 -22.92 11.46 -13.60
CA SER A 157 -22.12 12.25 -14.54
C SER A 157 -21.00 13.01 -13.84
N GLN A 158 -21.29 13.67 -12.71
CA GLN A 158 -20.27 14.35 -11.93
C GLN A 158 -19.22 13.37 -11.41
N ALA A 159 -19.64 12.21 -10.86
CA ALA A 159 -18.73 11.18 -10.36
C ALA A 159 -17.70 10.73 -11.42
N ARG A 160 -18.10 10.66 -12.70
CA ARG A 160 -17.22 10.21 -13.79
C ARG A 160 -16.13 11.20 -14.18
N HIS A 161 -16.32 12.50 -13.95
CA HIS A 161 -15.28 13.50 -14.18
C HIS A 161 -14.11 13.35 -13.20
N HIS A 162 -14.26 12.54 -12.15
CA HIS A 162 -13.21 12.21 -11.22
C HIS A 162 -12.51 10.89 -11.60
N VAL A 163 -11.18 10.93 -11.67
CA VAL A 163 -10.36 9.74 -11.80
C VAL A 163 -10.07 9.22 -10.40
N CYS A 164 -10.70 8.10 -10.03
CA CYS A 164 -10.51 7.46 -8.74
C CYS A 164 -9.66 6.20 -8.84
N SER A 165 -8.84 5.94 -7.82
CA SER A 165 -8.20 4.63 -7.60
C SER A 165 -9.14 3.72 -6.81
N TYR A 166 -9.15 2.42 -7.12
CA TYR A 166 -10.00 1.44 -6.42
C TYR A 166 -9.18 0.39 -5.66
N GLY A 167 -7.88 0.30 -5.91
CA GLY A 167 -7.00 -0.67 -5.25
C GLY A 167 -6.46 -0.16 -3.92
N ASN A 168 -6.42 -1.04 -2.92
CA ASN A 168 -5.79 -0.83 -1.61
C ASN A 168 -6.16 0.50 -0.92
N ARG A 169 -7.45 0.86 -0.97
CA ARG A 169 -7.96 2.11 -0.39
C ARG A 169 -8.02 2.02 1.13
N LEU A 170 -7.65 3.11 1.81
CA LEU A 170 -7.74 3.20 3.26
C LEU A 170 -9.18 3.44 3.72
N PHE A 171 -9.54 2.90 4.88
CA PHE A 171 -10.85 3.09 5.49
C PHE A 171 -10.97 4.50 6.09
N CYS A 172 -11.59 5.40 5.31
CA CYS A 172 -11.72 6.82 5.65
C CYS A 172 -13.18 7.24 5.87
N ASP A 173 -13.36 8.24 6.73
CA ASP A 173 -14.57 9.05 6.75
C ASP A 173 -14.49 10.14 5.69
N TRP A 174 -15.60 10.41 5.01
CA TRP A 174 -15.65 11.45 3.98
C TRP A 174 -16.45 12.64 4.48
N LEU A 175 -15.76 13.79 4.57
CA LEU A 175 -16.34 15.07 4.94
C LEU A 175 -16.61 15.87 3.67
N LYS A 176 -17.69 16.64 3.65
CA LYS A 176 -17.98 17.62 2.60
C LYS A 176 -17.85 19.01 3.17
N ASP A 177 -17.12 19.88 2.48
CA ASP A 177 -17.09 21.30 2.84
C ASP A 177 -18.24 22.08 2.19
N SER A 178 -18.31 23.38 2.49
CA SER A 178 -19.32 24.29 1.95
C SER A 178 -19.31 24.40 0.43
N ASP A 179 -18.17 24.14 -0.21
CA ASP A 179 -17.97 24.19 -1.65
C ASP A 179 -18.28 22.83 -2.31
N GLY A 180 -18.77 21.86 -1.53
CA GLY A 180 -19.07 20.50 -1.99
C GLY A 180 -17.82 19.64 -2.27
N ARG A 181 -16.63 20.11 -1.88
CA ARG A 181 -15.39 19.32 -2.01
C ARG A 181 -15.39 18.23 -0.96
N GLN A 182 -15.01 17.02 -1.38
CA GLN A 182 -14.90 15.88 -0.49
C GLN A 182 -13.48 15.77 0.07
N GLN A 183 -13.38 15.57 1.37
CA GLN A 183 -12.13 15.37 2.11
C GLN A 183 -12.18 14.01 2.82
N ALA A 184 -11.18 13.18 2.59
CA ALA A 184 -10.99 11.94 3.33
C ALA A 184 -10.33 12.24 4.68
N ARG A 185 -10.83 11.60 5.73
CA ARG A 185 -10.24 11.58 7.07
C ARG A 185 -9.96 10.14 7.45
N PHE A 186 -8.68 9.79 7.46
CA PHE A 186 -8.26 8.46 7.83
C PHE A 186 -8.31 8.28 9.35
N ARG A 187 -8.96 7.20 9.79
CA ARG A 187 -9.06 6.84 11.21
C ARG A 187 -7.76 6.17 11.67
N TRP A 188 -6.67 6.94 11.75
CA TRP A 188 -5.33 6.42 12.03
C TRP A 188 -5.25 5.60 13.34
N GLY A 189 -6.06 5.94 14.36
CA GLY A 189 -6.14 5.21 15.63
C GLY A 189 -6.96 3.90 15.61
N ASN A 190 -7.63 3.60 14.50
CA ASN A 190 -8.43 2.38 14.35
C ASN A 190 -7.54 1.16 14.01
N ALA A 191 -7.97 -0.04 14.41
CA ALA A 191 -7.36 -1.29 13.97
C ALA A 191 -7.59 -1.55 12.48
N THR A 192 -8.75 -1.14 11.92
CA THR A 192 -9.03 -1.28 10.49
C THR A 192 -8.19 -0.29 9.68
N THR A 193 -7.43 -0.79 8.70
CA THR A 193 -6.60 0.05 7.81
C THR A 193 -7.24 0.23 6.44
N TYR A 194 -7.66 -0.84 5.78
CA TYR A 194 -8.24 -0.78 4.42
C TYR A 194 -9.76 -0.82 4.42
N SER A 195 -10.37 -0.18 3.43
CA SER A 195 -11.74 -0.47 3.03
C SER A 195 -11.82 -1.95 2.62
N GLN A 196 -12.99 -2.58 2.79
CA GLN A 196 -13.15 -3.97 2.40
C GLN A 196 -12.99 -4.07 0.87
N PHE A 197 -11.89 -4.69 0.43
CA PHE A 197 -11.44 -4.82 -0.96
C PHE A 197 -12.55 -5.15 -1.95
N PHE A 198 -13.54 -5.94 -1.53
CA PHE A 198 -14.65 -6.35 -2.37
C PHE A 198 -15.49 -5.17 -2.89
N VAL A 199 -15.77 -4.16 -2.07
CA VAL A 199 -16.68 -3.06 -2.44
C VAL A 199 -16.06 -2.15 -3.51
N ASP A 200 -14.80 -1.77 -3.34
CA ASP A 200 -14.12 -0.92 -4.31
C ASP A 200 -13.82 -1.66 -5.61
N TYR A 201 -13.51 -2.97 -5.53
CA TYR A 201 -13.32 -3.80 -6.70
C TYR A 201 -14.61 -4.02 -7.50
N GLU A 202 -15.74 -4.25 -6.84
CA GLU A 202 -17.05 -4.35 -7.49
C GLU A 202 -17.37 -3.06 -8.26
N ARG A 203 -17.21 -1.89 -7.60
CA ARG A 203 -17.39 -0.57 -8.23
C ARG A 203 -16.48 -0.38 -9.45
N PHE A 204 -15.23 -0.84 -9.37
CA PHE A 204 -14.30 -0.80 -10.49
C PHE A 204 -14.78 -1.63 -11.68
N LEU A 205 -15.28 -2.85 -11.44
CA LEU A 205 -15.79 -3.73 -12.49
C LEU A 205 -17.08 -3.21 -13.13
N GLU A 206 -17.96 -2.59 -12.34
CA GLU A 206 -19.24 -2.07 -12.83
C GLU A 206 -19.09 -0.80 -13.67
N ARG A 207 -18.12 0.07 -13.33
CA ARG A 207 -17.96 1.40 -13.92
C ARG A 207 -17.94 1.41 -15.46
N PRO A 208 -17.12 0.59 -16.16
CA PRO A 208 -17.13 0.57 -17.62
C PRO A 208 -18.50 0.19 -18.20
N ALA A 209 -19.17 -0.80 -17.61
CA ALA A 209 -20.47 -1.26 -18.07
C ALA A 209 -21.58 -0.21 -17.86
N GLU A 210 -21.52 0.54 -16.76
CA GLU A 210 -22.41 1.70 -16.55
C GLU A 210 -22.20 2.79 -17.59
N VAL A 211 -20.94 3.19 -17.84
CA VAL A 211 -20.59 4.22 -18.83
C VAL A 211 -21.08 3.82 -20.22
N CYS A 212 -20.89 2.56 -20.61
CA CYS A 212 -21.34 2.07 -21.91
C CYS A 212 -22.87 2.12 -22.05
N ARG A 213 -23.60 1.66 -21.03
CA ARG A 213 -25.08 1.68 -21.06
C ARG A 213 -25.67 3.08 -21.22
N GLU A 214 -25.02 4.08 -20.63
CA GLU A 214 -25.48 5.47 -20.73
C GLU A 214 -25.09 6.13 -22.05
N ALA A 215 -23.90 5.84 -22.58
CA ALA A 215 -23.43 6.42 -23.83
C ALA A 215 -24.17 5.83 -25.05
N LEU A 216 -24.47 4.53 -25.05
CA LEU A 216 -25.03 3.80 -26.19
C LEU A 216 -26.25 4.46 -26.86
N PRO A 217 -27.28 4.96 -26.12
CA PRO A 217 -28.44 5.61 -26.73
C PRO A 217 -28.14 6.95 -27.42
N THR A 218 -27.00 7.57 -27.11
CA THR A 218 -26.60 8.88 -27.66
C THR A 218 -25.72 8.77 -28.90
N LEU A 219 -25.23 7.57 -29.22
CA LEU A 219 -24.41 7.32 -30.40
C LEU A 219 -25.33 7.19 -31.62
N GLN A 220 -24.97 7.85 -32.72
CA GLN A 220 -25.65 7.69 -34.00
C GLN A 220 -24.85 6.73 -34.88
N ASP A 221 -23.71 7.21 -35.36
CA ASP A 221 -22.77 6.46 -36.21
C ASP A 221 -21.40 6.27 -35.55
N GLU A 222 -21.23 6.73 -34.30
CA GLU A 222 -20.01 6.56 -33.54
C GLU A 222 -19.90 5.16 -32.91
N ARG A 223 -18.65 4.70 -32.72
CA ARG A 223 -18.35 3.44 -32.05
C ARG A 223 -17.78 3.70 -30.66
N LEU A 224 -18.25 2.93 -29.69
CA LEU A 224 -17.73 2.95 -28.33
C LEU A 224 -16.61 1.92 -28.16
N PHE A 225 -15.49 2.35 -27.56
CA PHE A 225 -14.35 1.49 -27.27
C PHE A 225 -14.00 1.53 -25.78
N VAL A 226 -13.66 0.38 -25.22
CA VAL A 226 -13.09 0.26 -23.87
C VAL A 226 -11.62 -0.10 -23.99
N VAL A 227 -10.74 0.82 -23.59
CA VAL A 227 -9.29 0.59 -23.58
C VAL A 227 -8.89 0.03 -22.22
N LYS A 228 -8.32 -1.16 -22.21
CA LYS A 228 -7.74 -1.79 -21.02
C LYS A 228 -6.23 -1.75 -21.13
N LEU A 229 -5.58 -1.08 -20.18
CA LEU A 229 -4.13 -0.98 -20.09
C LEU A 229 -3.67 -1.79 -18.88
N ASP A 230 -2.72 -2.69 -19.08
CA ASP A 230 -2.05 -3.42 -18.01
C ASP A 230 -0.58 -3.01 -17.95
N LEU A 231 -0.12 -2.62 -16.75
CA LEU A 231 1.24 -2.14 -16.53
C LEU A 231 2.10 -3.30 -16.05
N ALA A 232 2.97 -3.78 -16.93
CA ALA A 232 3.91 -4.82 -16.57
C ALA A 232 4.90 -4.31 -15.50
N LYS A 233 5.04 -5.07 -14.40
CA LYS A 233 6.08 -4.87 -13.39
C LYS A 233 6.10 -3.45 -12.82
N PHE A 234 4.91 -2.88 -12.61
CA PHE A 234 4.75 -1.52 -12.12
C PHE A 234 5.71 -1.23 -10.95
N TYR A 235 5.68 -2.12 -9.95
CA TYR A 235 6.47 -1.98 -8.76
C TYR A 235 7.99 -1.94 -9.01
N ASP A 236 8.52 -2.82 -9.85
CA ASP A 236 9.95 -2.89 -10.19
C ASP A 236 10.46 -1.65 -10.94
N CYS A 237 9.55 -0.96 -11.64
CA CYS A 237 9.85 0.20 -12.46
C CYS A 237 9.64 1.55 -11.76
N VAL A 238 9.14 1.55 -10.52
CA VAL A 238 8.88 2.79 -9.78
C VAL A 238 10.17 3.31 -9.12
N SER A 239 10.48 4.57 -9.42
CA SER A 239 11.59 5.31 -8.79
C SER A 239 11.20 5.78 -7.39
N GLN A 240 11.90 5.30 -6.36
CA GLN A 240 11.64 5.67 -4.95
C GLN A 240 11.75 7.20 -4.73
N PRO A 241 12.78 7.93 -5.24
CA PRO A 241 12.82 9.39 -5.14
C PRO A 241 11.62 10.08 -5.81
N ALA A 242 11.14 9.54 -6.94
CA ALA A 242 9.98 10.09 -7.62
C ALA A 242 8.69 9.93 -6.79
N VAL A 243 8.55 8.81 -6.06
CA VAL A 243 7.45 8.59 -5.11
C VAL A 243 7.47 9.65 -4.01
N VAL A 244 8.62 9.89 -3.37
CA VAL A 244 8.72 10.88 -2.29
C VAL A 244 8.40 12.29 -2.81
N LYS A 245 8.98 12.67 -3.96
CA LYS A 245 8.66 13.95 -4.62
C LYS A 245 7.17 14.08 -4.91
N ARG A 246 6.52 13.00 -5.37
CA ARG A 246 5.09 13.00 -5.67
C ARG A 246 4.25 13.12 -4.39
N LEU A 247 4.59 12.41 -3.32
CA LEU A 247 3.91 12.53 -2.01
C LEU A 247 3.99 13.95 -1.46
N ARG A 248 5.16 14.59 -1.54
CA ARG A 248 5.36 15.98 -1.14
C ARG A 248 4.47 16.95 -1.92
N SER A 249 4.46 16.82 -3.25
CA SER A 249 3.61 17.62 -4.14
C SER A 249 2.11 17.39 -3.90
N LEU A 250 1.71 16.14 -3.64
CA LEU A 250 0.32 15.79 -3.30
C LEU A 250 -0.08 16.45 -1.98
N TYR A 251 0.72 16.34 -0.93
CA TYR A 251 0.40 16.96 0.35
C TYR A 251 0.29 18.48 0.25
N GLN A 252 1.21 19.13 -0.47
CA GLN A 252 1.14 20.57 -0.75
C GLN A 252 -0.16 20.96 -1.45
N SER A 253 -0.54 20.20 -2.49
CA SER A 253 -1.78 20.45 -3.23
C SER A 253 -3.02 20.27 -2.35
N TYR A 254 -3.03 19.24 -1.51
CA TYR A 254 -4.07 18.99 -0.53
C TYR A 254 -4.17 20.14 0.49
N ALA A 255 -3.03 20.57 1.04
CA ALA A 255 -3.01 21.63 2.03
C ALA A 255 -3.53 22.95 1.49
N THR A 256 -3.13 23.34 0.28
CA THR A 256 -3.66 24.53 -0.40
C THR A 256 -5.15 24.39 -0.70
N ARG A 257 -5.59 23.25 -1.24
CA ARG A 257 -6.99 23.05 -1.68
C ARG A 257 -7.98 23.04 -0.52
N PHE A 258 -7.57 22.54 0.64
CA PHE A 258 -8.43 22.35 1.82
C PHE A 258 -8.05 23.24 3.00
N SER A 259 -7.21 24.26 2.77
CA SER A 259 -6.75 25.21 3.80
C SER A 259 -6.16 24.53 5.04
N ILE A 260 -5.38 23.46 4.83
CA ILE A 260 -4.69 22.76 5.92
C ILE A 260 -3.41 23.53 6.26
N PRO A 261 -3.16 23.83 7.55
CA PRO A 261 -1.89 24.43 7.96
C PRO A 261 -0.71 23.58 7.50
N TYR A 262 0.15 24.18 6.67
CA TYR A 262 1.34 23.52 6.14
C TYR A 262 2.43 24.56 5.87
N VAL A 263 3.53 24.43 6.59
CA VAL A 263 4.72 25.27 6.42
C VAL A 263 5.82 24.39 5.84
N VAL A 264 6.32 24.75 4.66
CA VAL A 264 7.29 23.93 3.91
C VAL A 264 8.57 23.71 4.71
N THR A 265 9.07 24.73 5.39
CA THR A 265 10.31 24.67 6.18
C THR A 265 10.18 23.72 7.37
N ASP A 266 9.03 23.73 8.04
CA ASP A 266 8.78 22.91 9.23
C ASP A 266 8.57 21.43 8.86
N ALA A 267 8.07 21.18 7.66
CA ALA A 267 7.89 19.84 7.11
C ALA A 267 9.18 19.26 6.48
N GLU A 268 10.22 20.06 6.26
CA GLU A 268 11.45 19.58 5.60
C GLU A 268 12.11 18.41 6.33
N PRO A 269 12.29 18.44 7.67
CA PRO A 269 12.87 17.31 8.40
C PRO A 269 12.03 16.03 8.27
N PHE A 270 10.70 16.14 8.16
CA PHE A 270 9.84 15.01 7.88
C PHE A 270 10.15 14.40 6.51
N TRP A 271 10.22 15.21 5.45
CA TRP A 271 10.49 14.72 4.11
C TRP A 271 11.89 14.10 3.97
N GLN A 272 12.90 14.67 4.65
CA GLN A 272 14.24 14.07 4.72
C GLN A 272 14.22 12.69 5.40
N ALA A 273 13.44 12.52 6.46
CA ALA A 273 13.25 11.22 7.09
C ALA A 273 12.51 10.24 6.15
N VAL A 274 11.45 10.69 5.47
CA VAL A 274 10.71 9.89 4.49
C VAL A 274 11.61 9.39 3.35
N GLU A 275 12.52 10.23 2.84
CA GLU A 275 13.48 9.82 1.82
C GLU A 275 14.41 8.70 2.28
N LYS A 276 14.78 8.68 3.56
CA LYS A 276 15.61 7.62 4.14
C LYS A 276 14.80 6.36 4.42
N ILE A 277 13.61 6.52 5.00
CA ILE A 277 12.69 5.40 5.30
C ILE A 277 12.32 4.67 4.03
N LEU A 278 11.87 5.39 2.99
CA LEU A 278 11.40 4.75 1.75
C LEU A 278 12.52 4.30 0.81
N ARG A 279 13.78 4.35 1.27
CA ARG A 279 14.95 3.96 0.48
C ARG A 279 15.35 2.52 0.74
N TRP A 280 14.69 1.59 0.07
CA TRP A 280 14.97 0.16 0.17
C TRP A 280 16.01 -0.29 -0.85
N GLN A 281 16.79 -1.29 -0.48
CA GLN A 281 17.71 -1.98 -1.37
C GLN A 281 17.58 -3.49 -1.17
N TRP A 282 17.70 -4.24 -2.26
CA TRP A 282 17.78 -5.69 -2.20
C TRP A 282 19.12 -6.14 -1.63
N HIS A 283 19.12 -7.27 -0.93
CA HIS A 283 20.35 -7.90 -0.51
C HIS A 283 21.19 -8.29 -1.73
N VAL A 284 22.51 -8.29 -1.57
CA VAL A 284 23.45 -8.48 -2.69
C VAL A 284 23.31 -9.86 -3.31
N SER A 285 23.11 -10.91 -2.50
CA SER A 285 22.86 -12.27 -2.99
C SER A 285 21.63 -12.35 -3.89
N ASP A 286 20.55 -11.68 -3.48
CA ASP A 286 19.26 -11.76 -4.17
C ASP A 286 19.25 -10.83 -5.39
N SER A 287 20.20 -9.88 -5.46
CA SER A 287 20.42 -9.02 -6.61
C SER A 287 21.20 -9.71 -7.75
N ALA A 288 21.89 -10.82 -7.49
CA ALA A 288 22.61 -11.58 -8.51
C ALA A 288 21.65 -12.49 -9.32
N ASP A 289 20.61 -13.04 -8.68
CA ASP A 289 19.60 -13.94 -9.28
C ASP A 289 18.51 -13.21 -10.10
N ARG A 290 18.75 -11.93 -10.46
CA ARG A 290 17.81 -11.03 -11.14
C ARG A 290 17.38 -11.48 -12.54
N THR A 291 18.09 -12.41 -13.17
CA THR A 291 17.86 -12.78 -14.57
C THR A 291 16.57 -13.58 -14.74
N ASP A 292 16.22 -14.44 -13.78
CA ASP A 292 15.18 -15.45 -13.96
C ASP A 292 13.91 -15.17 -13.13
N LEU A 293 14.05 -14.56 -11.94
CA LEU A 293 12.94 -14.11 -11.08
C LEU A 293 12.98 -12.59 -10.89
N LYS A 294 12.14 -11.86 -11.62
CA LYS A 294 12.11 -10.39 -11.58
C LYS A 294 11.47 -9.90 -10.28
N LEU A 295 12.29 -9.35 -9.39
CA LEU A 295 11.94 -8.95 -8.02
C LEU A 295 10.89 -7.83 -7.95
N GLY A 296 9.74 -8.11 -7.31
CA GLY A 296 8.65 -7.16 -7.02
C GLY A 296 8.95 -6.17 -5.89
N LEU A 297 8.42 -4.92 -5.90
CA LEU A 297 8.42 -4.13 -4.65
C LEU A 297 7.75 -4.94 -3.55
N PRO A 298 8.20 -4.76 -2.29
CA PRO A 298 7.58 -5.42 -1.18
C PRO A 298 6.09 -5.16 -1.10
N TRP A 299 5.33 -6.22 -1.34
CA TRP A 299 3.89 -6.31 -1.07
C TRP A 299 3.54 -6.14 0.42
N ALA A 300 4.56 -5.98 1.28
CA ALA A 300 4.44 -5.83 2.72
C ALA A 300 4.14 -4.37 3.16
N ILE A 301 4.13 -3.40 2.24
CA ILE A 301 3.81 -1.99 2.50
C ILE A 301 2.59 -1.55 1.67
N ALA A 302 1.59 -2.43 1.56
CA ALA A 302 0.31 -2.10 0.96
C ALA A 302 -0.65 -1.76 2.07
#